data_AF-F3KHS3-F1
#
_entry.id   AF-F3KHS3-F1
#
_cell.length_a   1.000
_cell.length_b   1.000
_cell.length_c   1.000
_cell.angle_alpha   90.00
_cell.angle_beta   90.00
_cell.angle_gamma   90.00
#
_symmetry.space_group_name_H-M   'P 1'
#
loop_
_entity.id
_entity.type
_entity.pdbx_description
1 polymer ?
#
loop_
_entity_poly.entity_id
_entity_poly.type
_entity_poly.pdbx_seq_one_letter_code
_entity_poly.pdbx_strand_id
1 'polypeptide(L)'
;MVVIFSLGFSNVSYGQGVQTSGGVNVEGSWYLGEGLAKGDYFEYSMCEIDLHDCAPITFKFWIKGEKQLGTESLWDTEVVVIDGNKIIKGSMGLGKTAPEPITFDESLHDYAIAFKSSLSWLSAFATGNQNDLIHGPKEFKAAAWGKIGAIGGAQLITKRAETINTPAGVIDTVVVGWYSGKSNEIWVSDGFPFPVKALTYAWVTTGVAPVMFQFQIIDFKENVATSPFANVESTIQKSDLLHCPKEYYEYTSGRSSTNTFSMMIQYNYSPKVPLEGCFIDWKLNFMDKYNDVQFVDQVHYDIWVVDKDGNRLRSYAQDIGRADLFNGFGQAHILLPIKENAGLVRYIIFVHGTGPENSVPDASLGGYAAIDIQISENPYLTAANGDTSSPKIPSWIKNNAGWWKEGSIDDNSFVQGIQFLIKQGIMKIPPTTQGAGSGSNQIPAWIKNNAGWWAEGSIDDNSFIQGIQFLIKEGIMKIKQPSTSPPSGYQPESPFG
;
A
#
# COMPACT_ATOMS: atom_id res chain seq x y z
N MET A 1 2.53 -31.60 11.37
CA MET A 1 1.41 -32.25 10.66
C MET A 1 0.22 -32.12 11.60
N VAL A 2 -0.54 -31.04 11.49
CA VAL A 2 -1.71 -30.80 12.35
C VAL A 2 -2.93 -31.30 11.59
N VAL A 3 -3.64 -32.22 12.22
CA VAL A 3 -4.93 -32.72 11.75
C VAL A 3 -5.97 -31.72 12.25
N ILE A 4 -6.54 -30.95 11.33
CA ILE A 4 -7.78 -30.20 11.58
C ILE A 4 -8.84 -31.27 11.87
N PHE A 5 -9.45 -31.22 13.06
CA PHE A 5 -10.42 -32.23 13.49
C PHE A 5 -11.62 -32.23 12.53
N SER A 6 -11.70 -33.28 11.70
CA SER A 6 -12.82 -33.54 10.80
C SER A 6 -13.94 -34.25 11.56
N LEU A 7 -15.07 -33.57 11.76
CA LEU A 7 -16.34 -34.25 11.96
C LEU A 7 -17.02 -34.27 10.59
N GLY A 8 -16.69 -35.28 9.79
CA GLY A 8 -17.17 -35.37 8.41
C GLY A 8 -18.69 -35.24 8.35
N PHE A 9 -19.16 -34.24 7.60
CA PHE A 9 -20.57 -34.11 7.30
C PHE A 9 -21.02 -35.31 6.46
N SER A 10 -22.05 -36.01 6.90
CA SER A 10 -22.72 -37.00 6.06
C SER A 10 -23.30 -36.29 4.83
N ASN A 11 -22.79 -36.64 3.65
CA ASN A 11 -23.21 -36.09 2.37
C ASN A 11 -24.72 -36.28 2.16
N VAL A 12 -25.49 -35.19 2.25
CA VAL A 12 -26.83 -35.13 1.68
C VAL A 12 -26.81 -34.07 0.58
N SER A 13 -26.71 -34.53 -0.65
CA SER A 13 -26.85 -33.71 -1.86
C SER A 13 -28.32 -33.30 -2.01
N TYR A 14 -28.64 -32.02 -1.83
CA TYR A 14 -29.91 -31.44 -2.27
C TYR A 14 -29.71 -30.60 -3.54
N GLY A 15 -30.57 -30.86 -4.54
CA GLY A 15 -30.51 -30.29 -5.88
C GLY A 15 -30.71 -28.78 -5.95
N GLN A 16 -30.17 -28.20 -7.02
CA GLN A 16 -30.18 -26.76 -7.29
C GLN A 16 -31.58 -26.22 -7.59
N GLY A 17 -32.02 -25.29 -6.75
CA GLY A 17 -33.01 -24.27 -7.06
C GLY A 17 -32.48 -22.93 -6.54
N VAL A 18 -33.00 -21.81 -7.05
CA VAL A 18 -32.69 -20.47 -6.53
C VAL A 18 -33.15 -20.42 -5.07
N GLN A 19 -32.24 -20.70 -4.13
CA GLN A 19 -32.53 -20.78 -2.71
C GLN A 19 -32.91 -19.40 -2.18
N THR A 20 -34.20 -19.20 -1.94
CA THR A 20 -34.75 -18.06 -1.20
C THR A 20 -34.89 -18.36 0.29
N SER A 21 -34.64 -19.60 0.72
CA SER A 21 -34.56 -19.99 2.14
C SER A 21 -33.13 -20.35 2.52
N GLY A 22 -32.53 -19.59 3.44
CA GLY A 22 -31.29 -19.97 4.09
C GLY A 22 -31.51 -20.89 5.28
N GLY A 23 -30.42 -21.19 5.99
CA GLY A 23 -30.38 -22.10 7.12
C GLY A 23 -29.83 -23.46 6.67
N VAL A 24 -28.70 -23.85 7.23
CA VAL A 24 -28.14 -25.19 7.06
C VAL A 24 -28.25 -25.96 8.37
N ASN A 25 -28.50 -27.26 8.29
CA ASN A 25 -28.61 -28.11 9.49
C ASN A 25 -27.22 -28.50 10.01
N VAL A 26 -26.44 -27.49 10.40
CA VAL A 26 -25.14 -27.60 11.05
C VAL A 26 -25.27 -26.94 12.42
N GLU A 27 -24.84 -27.62 13.48
CA GLU A 27 -24.80 -27.01 14.82
C GLU A 27 -23.71 -25.93 14.86
N GLY A 28 -23.86 -24.98 15.78
CA GLY A 28 -22.88 -23.92 15.98
C GLY A 28 -23.25 -22.59 15.32
N SER A 29 -22.35 -21.65 15.49
CA SER A 29 -22.46 -20.28 15.01
C SER A 29 -21.10 -19.82 14.52
N TRP A 30 -21.07 -18.65 13.88
CA TRP A 30 -19.81 -18.04 13.51
C TRP A 30 -19.85 -16.54 13.75
N TYR A 31 -18.67 -15.99 14.07
CA TYR A 31 -18.42 -14.55 14.04
C TYR A 31 -16.97 -14.28 13.66
N LEU A 32 -16.71 -13.09 13.14
CA LEU A 32 -15.35 -12.70 12.80
C LEU A 32 -14.48 -12.63 14.07
N GLY A 33 -13.39 -13.39 14.10
CA GLY A 33 -12.47 -13.49 15.25
C GLY A 33 -12.79 -14.63 16.21
N GLU A 34 -13.72 -15.52 15.88
CA GLU A 34 -14.01 -16.71 16.67
C GLU A 34 -12.77 -17.59 16.84
N GLY A 35 -12.41 -17.93 18.08
CA GLY A 35 -11.23 -18.74 18.37
C GLY A 35 -9.88 -18.03 18.17
N LEU A 36 -9.85 -16.75 17.78
CA LEU A 36 -8.61 -16.03 17.50
C LEU A 36 -7.74 -15.93 18.77
N ALA A 37 -6.49 -16.37 18.66
CA ALA A 37 -5.56 -16.43 19.77
C ALA A 37 -4.21 -15.80 19.43
N LYS A 38 -3.47 -15.46 20.49
CA LYS A 38 -2.06 -15.08 20.38
C LYS A 38 -1.27 -16.24 19.79
N GLY A 39 -0.44 -15.95 18.80
CA GLY A 39 0.40 -16.91 18.11
C GLY A 39 -0.21 -17.42 16.81
N ASP A 40 -1.45 -17.07 16.49
CA ASP A 40 -2.08 -17.49 15.24
C ASP A 40 -1.45 -16.78 14.05
N TYR A 41 -1.05 -17.57 13.06
CA TYR A 41 -0.47 -17.13 11.79
C TYR A 41 -1.41 -17.52 10.65
N PHE A 42 -1.62 -16.59 9.74
CA PHE A 42 -2.46 -16.77 8.56
C PHE A 42 -1.69 -16.32 7.31
N GLU A 43 -1.90 -17.05 6.22
CA GLU A 43 -1.46 -16.68 4.88
C GLU A 43 -2.63 -16.81 3.91
N TYR A 44 -2.92 -15.75 3.16
CA TYR A 44 -3.96 -15.71 2.15
C TYR A 44 -3.39 -15.32 0.80
N SER A 45 -3.91 -15.92 -0.26
CA SER A 45 -3.90 -15.33 -1.60
C SER A 45 -5.20 -14.55 -1.73
N MET A 46 -5.15 -13.26 -2.02
CA MET A 46 -6.34 -12.42 -2.13
C MET A 46 -6.23 -11.37 -3.22
N CYS A 47 -7.38 -10.89 -3.69
CA CYS A 47 -7.50 -9.67 -4.46
C CYS A 47 -8.79 -8.94 -4.08
N GLU A 48 -8.79 -7.63 -4.28
CA GLU A 48 -9.90 -6.73 -3.99
C GLU A 48 -9.96 -5.69 -5.12
N ILE A 49 -11.14 -5.30 -5.55
CA ILE A 49 -11.35 -4.51 -6.77
C ILE A 49 -10.70 -3.12 -6.71
N ASP A 50 -10.75 -2.46 -5.55
CA ASP A 50 -10.14 -1.15 -5.33
C ASP A 50 -8.62 -1.29 -5.08
N LEU A 51 -8.13 -2.50 -4.80
CA LEU A 51 -6.71 -2.83 -4.70
C LEU A 51 -6.17 -3.39 -6.04
N HIS A 52 -5.65 -2.49 -6.87
CA HIS A 52 -4.97 -2.82 -8.13
C HIS A 52 -5.84 -3.65 -9.09
N ASP A 53 -7.13 -3.31 -9.23
CA ASP A 53 -8.10 -3.98 -10.13
C ASP A 53 -8.17 -5.50 -9.91
N CYS A 54 -8.21 -5.92 -8.64
CA CYS A 54 -8.17 -7.32 -8.22
C CYS A 54 -6.95 -8.11 -8.75
N ALA A 55 -5.78 -7.48 -8.82
CA ALA A 55 -4.54 -8.22 -8.97
C ALA A 55 -4.27 -9.08 -7.70
N PRO A 56 -3.84 -10.34 -7.85
CA PRO A 56 -3.62 -11.23 -6.70
C PRO A 56 -2.37 -10.80 -5.91
N ILE A 57 -2.55 -10.68 -4.60
CA ILE A 57 -1.49 -10.45 -3.62
C ILE A 57 -1.41 -11.62 -2.62
N THR A 58 -0.26 -11.77 -1.99
CA THR A 58 -0.12 -12.64 -0.80
C THR A 58 -0.20 -11.77 0.44
N PHE A 59 -1.15 -12.06 1.33
CA PHE A 59 -1.35 -11.33 2.58
C PHE A 59 -1.08 -12.28 3.75
N LYS A 60 -0.03 -12.00 4.53
CA LYS A 60 0.38 -12.78 5.70
C LYS A 60 0.21 -11.94 6.94
N PHE A 61 -0.35 -12.53 7.99
CA PHE A 61 -0.44 -11.84 9.27
C PHE A 61 -0.31 -12.80 10.45
N TRP A 62 0.24 -12.28 11.56
CA TRP A 62 0.51 -13.05 12.77
C TRP A 62 0.07 -12.27 13.99
N ILE A 63 -0.73 -12.90 14.85
CA ILE A 63 -1.22 -12.31 16.10
C ILE A 63 -0.11 -12.38 17.14
N LYS A 64 0.68 -11.31 17.24
CA LYS A 64 1.80 -11.20 18.18
C LYS A 64 1.34 -11.15 19.63
N GLY A 65 0.18 -10.55 19.89
CA GLY A 65 -0.38 -10.40 21.23
C GLY A 65 -1.47 -9.35 21.27
N GLU A 66 -1.47 -8.53 22.31
CA GLU A 66 -2.41 -7.43 22.48
C GLU A 66 -1.67 -6.11 22.68
N LYS A 67 -2.28 -5.01 22.23
CA LYS A 67 -1.82 -3.64 22.47
C LYS A 67 -2.98 -2.77 22.93
N GLN A 68 -2.67 -1.73 23.70
CA GLN A 68 -3.67 -0.78 24.19
C GLN A 68 -3.77 0.42 23.25
N LEU A 69 -5.01 0.85 22.96
CA LEU A 69 -5.32 2.11 22.30
C LEU A 69 -6.30 2.88 23.18
N GLY A 70 -5.78 3.82 23.97
CA GLY A 70 -6.59 4.50 25.00
C GLY A 70 -7.11 3.50 26.03
N THR A 71 -8.43 3.30 26.09
CA THR A 71 -9.10 2.34 26.97
C THR A 71 -9.44 1.01 26.29
N GLU A 72 -9.20 0.89 24.98
CA GLU A 72 -9.52 -0.30 24.20
C GLU A 72 -8.30 -1.22 24.08
N SER A 73 -8.51 -2.53 24.24
CA SER A 73 -7.51 -3.54 23.88
C SER A 73 -7.70 -3.94 22.41
N LEU A 74 -6.61 -4.00 21.67
CA LEU A 74 -6.55 -4.46 20.28
C LEU A 74 -5.65 -5.69 20.19
N TRP A 75 -5.89 -6.55 19.20
CA TRP A 75 -4.87 -7.51 18.77
C TRP A 75 -3.69 -6.75 18.15
N ASP A 76 -2.47 -7.02 18.64
CA ASP A 76 -1.22 -6.56 18.01
C ASP A 76 -0.84 -7.58 16.93
N THR A 77 -0.86 -7.14 15.68
CA THR A 77 -0.72 -8.03 14.53
C THR A 77 0.46 -7.56 13.68
N GLU A 78 1.44 -8.44 13.45
CA GLU A 78 2.46 -8.20 12.43
C GLU A 78 1.94 -8.65 11.07
N VAL A 79 2.23 -7.88 10.03
CA VAL A 79 1.72 -8.11 8.67
C VAL A 79 2.87 -8.09 7.68
N VAL A 80 2.83 -9.02 6.73
CA VAL A 80 3.66 -9.02 5.52
C VAL A 80 2.77 -9.16 4.30
N VAL A 81 2.86 -8.21 3.38
CA VAL A 81 2.20 -8.26 2.07
C VAL A 81 3.24 -8.47 0.98
N ILE A 82 2.96 -9.40 0.07
CA ILE A 82 3.73 -9.59 -1.17
C ILE A 82 2.81 -9.25 -2.34
N ASP A 83 3.16 -8.19 -3.05
CA ASP A 83 2.40 -7.62 -4.14
C ASP A 83 3.34 -7.46 -5.35
N GLY A 84 3.28 -8.43 -6.27
CA GLY A 84 4.28 -8.57 -7.32
C GLY A 84 5.70 -8.69 -6.77
N ASN A 85 6.54 -7.69 -7.04
CA ASN A 85 7.92 -7.60 -6.55
C ASN A 85 8.09 -6.79 -5.26
N LYS A 86 6.99 -6.27 -4.70
CA LYS A 86 6.96 -5.46 -3.49
C LYS A 86 6.68 -6.36 -2.29
N ILE A 87 7.54 -6.26 -1.27
CA ILE A 87 7.34 -6.89 0.04
C ILE A 87 7.19 -5.76 1.06
N ILE A 88 6.05 -5.71 1.73
CA ILE A 88 5.75 -4.71 2.75
C ILE A 88 5.59 -5.43 4.07
N LYS A 89 6.43 -5.10 5.04
CA LYS A 89 6.28 -5.54 6.42
C LYS A 89 5.89 -4.35 7.28
N GLY A 90 4.87 -4.55 8.12
CA GLY A 90 4.40 -3.54 9.07
C GLY A 90 3.53 -4.16 10.15
N SER A 91 2.82 -3.32 10.88
CA SER A 91 1.93 -3.73 11.97
C SER A 91 0.51 -3.19 11.78
N MET A 92 -0.47 -3.98 12.24
CA MET A 92 -1.87 -3.60 12.36
C MET A 92 -2.36 -3.80 13.80
N GLY A 93 -3.36 -3.04 14.21
CA GLY A 93 -4.14 -3.25 15.42
C GLY A 93 -5.54 -3.65 15.06
N LEU A 94 -5.94 -4.88 15.39
CA LEU A 94 -7.27 -5.39 15.05
C LEU A 94 -8.21 -5.31 16.26
N GLY A 95 -9.49 -5.02 16.03
CA GLY A 95 -10.50 -4.99 17.09
C GLY A 95 -10.66 -6.35 17.81
N LYS A 96 -11.01 -6.34 19.10
CA LYS A 96 -11.25 -7.59 19.86
C LYS A 96 -12.64 -8.17 19.64
N THR A 97 -13.65 -7.33 19.43
CA THR A 97 -15.04 -7.76 19.18
C THR A 97 -15.24 -8.26 17.75
N ALA A 98 -14.58 -7.59 16.80
CA ALA A 98 -14.43 -8.02 15.43
C ALA A 98 -13.04 -7.57 14.98
N PRO A 99 -12.16 -8.46 14.48
CA PRO A 99 -10.78 -8.17 14.11
C PRO A 99 -10.67 -7.38 12.81
N GLU A 100 -11.31 -6.22 12.77
CA GLU A 100 -11.10 -5.20 11.74
C GLU A 100 -9.84 -4.38 12.04
N PRO A 101 -9.10 -3.93 11.01
CA PRO A 101 -8.01 -2.96 11.17
C PRO A 101 -8.52 -1.63 11.73
N ILE A 102 -8.01 -1.24 12.91
CA ILE A 102 -8.30 0.04 13.59
C ILE A 102 -7.07 0.96 13.53
N THR A 103 -5.87 0.39 13.67
CA THR A 103 -4.59 1.10 13.52
C THR A 103 -3.69 0.31 12.60
N PHE A 104 -2.84 0.97 11.83
CA PHE A 104 -1.90 0.31 10.95
C PHE A 104 -0.80 1.28 10.52
N ASP A 105 0.37 0.73 10.17
CA ASP A 105 1.44 1.53 9.57
C ASP A 105 0.97 2.13 8.24
N GLU A 106 1.40 3.36 7.93
CA GLU A 106 0.98 4.10 6.74
C GLU A 106 1.25 3.31 5.44
N SER A 107 2.36 2.57 5.38
CA SER A 107 2.71 1.72 4.24
C SER A 107 1.72 0.58 3.97
N LEU A 108 0.84 0.27 4.93
CA LEU A 108 -0.20 -0.75 4.84
C LEU A 108 -1.59 -0.17 4.57
N HIS A 109 -1.74 1.14 4.33
CA HIS A 109 -3.04 1.81 4.22
C HIS A 109 -4.01 1.11 3.26
N ASP A 110 -3.64 0.98 1.98
CA ASP A 110 -4.49 0.37 0.95
C ASP A 110 -4.81 -1.10 1.27
N TYR A 111 -3.83 -1.82 1.82
CA TYR A 111 -3.97 -3.23 2.18
C TYR A 111 -4.84 -3.44 3.42
N ALA A 112 -4.84 -2.50 4.38
CA ALA A 112 -5.73 -2.51 5.53
C ALA A 112 -7.18 -2.24 5.10
N ILE A 113 -7.38 -1.33 4.14
CA ILE A 113 -8.70 -1.08 3.54
C ILE A 113 -9.18 -2.33 2.82
N ALA A 114 -8.35 -2.93 1.97
CA ALA A 114 -8.69 -4.18 1.27
C ALA A 114 -9.00 -5.33 2.25
N PHE A 115 -8.24 -5.47 3.33
CA PHE A 115 -8.51 -6.45 4.39
C PHE A 115 -9.89 -6.21 5.02
N LYS A 116 -10.24 -4.95 5.28
CA LYS A 116 -11.53 -4.58 5.85
C LYS A 116 -12.69 -4.84 4.89
N SER A 117 -12.54 -4.49 3.61
CA SER A 117 -13.58 -4.67 2.58
C SER A 117 -13.72 -6.13 2.10
N SER A 118 -12.78 -7.02 2.45
CA SER A 118 -12.79 -8.44 2.07
C SER A 118 -12.82 -9.40 3.28
N LEU A 119 -11.67 -9.72 3.89
CA LEU A 119 -11.55 -10.72 4.96
C LEU A 119 -12.41 -10.40 6.19
N SER A 120 -12.56 -9.11 6.50
CA SER A 120 -13.39 -8.67 7.62
C SER A 120 -14.83 -8.34 7.24
N TRP A 121 -15.23 -8.44 5.97
CA TRP A 121 -16.50 -7.92 5.48
C TRP A 121 -17.72 -8.44 6.26
N LEU A 122 -17.67 -9.70 6.70
CA LEU A 122 -18.75 -10.32 7.48
C LEU A 122 -18.93 -9.73 8.89
N SER A 123 -18.01 -8.89 9.39
CA SER A 123 -18.19 -8.17 10.67
C SER A 123 -19.45 -7.31 10.69
N ALA A 124 -19.89 -6.83 9.52
CA ALA A 124 -21.14 -6.08 9.38
C ALA A 124 -22.39 -6.89 9.76
N PHE A 125 -22.26 -8.22 9.85
CA PHE A 125 -23.35 -9.14 10.17
C PHE A 125 -23.06 -10.01 11.39
N ALA A 126 -21.81 -10.36 11.65
CA ALA A 126 -21.42 -11.34 12.65
C ALA A 126 -20.18 -10.90 13.43
N THR A 127 -20.39 -10.48 14.68
CA THR A 127 -19.38 -10.00 15.63
C THR A 127 -19.37 -10.86 16.89
N GLY A 128 -18.28 -10.82 17.65
CA GLY A 128 -18.15 -11.53 18.92
C GLY A 128 -18.95 -10.93 20.07
N ASN A 129 -19.75 -9.87 19.85
CA ASN A 129 -20.57 -9.27 20.89
C ASN A 129 -21.82 -10.11 21.15
N GLN A 130 -21.75 -10.97 22.17
CA GLN A 130 -22.86 -11.85 22.59
C GLN A 130 -24.14 -11.09 23.00
N ASN A 131 -24.02 -9.81 23.37
CA ASN A 131 -25.18 -8.99 23.77
C ASN A 131 -25.85 -8.27 22.59
N ASP A 132 -25.25 -8.29 21.40
CA ASP A 132 -25.85 -7.72 20.19
C ASP A 132 -26.77 -8.75 19.53
N LEU A 133 -28.08 -8.60 19.71
CA LEU A 133 -29.08 -9.47 19.08
C LEU A 133 -29.15 -9.33 17.56
N ILE A 134 -28.58 -8.26 17.00
CA ILE A 134 -28.63 -7.95 15.57
C ILE A 134 -27.34 -8.40 14.88
N HIS A 135 -26.16 -8.11 15.44
CA HIS A 135 -24.87 -8.42 14.82
C HIS A 135 -23.96 -9.31 15.68
N GLY A 136 -24.46 -9.93 16.75
CA GLY A 136 -23.71 -10.93 17.50
C GLY A 136 -23.43 -12.19 16.67
N PRO A 137 -22.95 -13.27 17.30
CA PRO A 137 -22.67 -14.52 16.62
C PRO A 137 -23.86 -15.05 15.84
N LYS A 138 -23.59 -15.60 14.65
CA LYS A 138 -24.63 -16.02 13.71
C LYS A 138 -24.69 -17.53 13.59
N GLU A 139 -25.80 -18.10 14.04
CA GLU A 139 -26.07 -19.53 13.92
C GLU A 139 -26.13 -19.96 12.45
N PHE A 140 -25.58 -21.14 12.15
CA PHE A 140 -25.64 -21.68 10.79
C PHE A 140 -27.06 -22.08 10.37
N LYS A 141 -27.88 -22.45 11.35
CA LYS A 141 -29.31 -22.76 11.18
C LYS A 141 -30.17 -21.52 10.91
N ALA A 142 -29.67 -20.32 11.16
CA ALA A 142 -30.44 -19.11 10.95
C ALA A 142 -30.81 -18.96 9.47
N ALA A 143 -32.09 -18.69 9.19
CA ALA A 143 -32.58 -18.55 7.83
C ALA A 143 -31.90 -17.39 7.07
N ALA A 144 -31.36 -16.41 7.79
CA ALA A 144 -30.54 -15.33 7.27
C ALA A 144 -29.74 -14.64 8.36
N TRP A 145 -28.63 -14.03 7.97
CA TRP A 145 -27.75 -13.26 8.86
C TRP A 145 -28.03 -11.76 8.81
N GLY A 146 -28.56 -11.25 7.68
CA GLY A 146 -28.97 -9.85 7.53
C GLY A 146 -29.33 -9.48 6.10
N LYS A 147 -29.55 -8.19 5.84
CA LYS A 147 -29.82 -7.63 4.51
C LYS A 147 -28.72 -6.65 4.10
N ILE A 148 -28.36 -6.67 2.82
CA ILE A 148 -27.33 -5.83 2.23
C ILE A 148 -28.00 -4.63 1.57
N GLY A 149 -28.14 -3.53 2.32
CA GLY A 149 -28.85 -2.33 1.87
C GLY A 149 -28.28 -1.71 0.60
N ALA A 150 -26.94 -1.72 0.45
CA ALA A 150 -26.22 -1.10 -0.67
C ALA A 150 -26.58 -1.67 -2.07
N ILE A 151 -27.11 -2.89 -2.14
CA ILE A 151 -27.45 -3.57 -3.40
C ILE A 151 -28.94 -3.89 -3.52
N GLY A 152 -29.79 -3.04 -2.92
CA GLY A 152 -31.25 -3.20 -3.00
C GLY A 152 -31.82 -4.21 -2.01
N GLY A 153 -31.11 -4.52 -0.93
CA GLY A 153 -31.63 -5.32 0.19
C GLY A 153 -31.53 -6.82 0.01
N ALA A 154 -30.60 -7.30 -0.83
CA ALA A 154 -30.30 -8.73 -0.97
C ALA A 154 -30.00 -9.36 0.40
N GLN A 155 -30.47 -10.59 0.62
CA GLN A 155 -30.39 -11.25 1.92
C GLN A 155 -29.12 -12.11 1.99
N LEU A 156 -28.34 -11.94 3.07
CA LEU A 156 -27.20 -12.80 3.37
C LEU A 156 -27.70 -14.06 4.08
N ILE A 157 -27.52 -15.21 3.44
CA ILE A 157 -28.05 -16.49 3.89
C ILE A 157 -26.95 -17.56 4.00
N THR A 158 -27.15 -18.53 4.89
CA THR A 158 -26.38 -19.78 4.89
C THR A 158 -26.98 -20.69 3.81
N LYS A 159 -26.16 -21.04 2.80
CA LYS A 159 -26.62 -21.74 1.59
C LYS A 159 -26.51 -23.25 1.71
N ARG A 160 -25.30 -23.71 2.07
CA ARG A 160 -24.94 -25.13 2.14
C ARG A 160 -23.76 -25.34 3.07
N ALA A 161 -23.62 -26.56 3.56
CA ALA A 161 -22.39 -27.05 4.18
C ALA A 161 -21.61 -27.86 3.14
N GLU A 162 -20.30 -27.70 3.08
CA GLU A 162 -19.43 -28.49 2.22
C GLU A 162 -18.01 -28.59 2.79
N THR A 163 -17.34 -29.70 2.47
CA THR A 163 -15.92 -29.88 2.76
C THR A 163 -15.11 -29.40 1.56
N ILE A 164 -14.17 -28.48 1.78
CA ILE A 164 -13.32 -27.94 0.72
C ILE A 164 -11.85 -28.31 0.95
N ASN A 165 -11.11 -28.44 -0.16
CA ASN A 165 -9.67 -28.56 -0.13
C ASN A 165 -9.03 -27.19 -0.38
N THR A 166 -8.16 -26.79 0.54
CA THR A 166 -7.34 -25.58 0.45
C THR A 166 -5.86 -25.98 0.56
N PRO A 167 -4.92 -25.12 0.15
CA PRO A 167 -3.50 -25.36 0.43
C PRO A 167 -3.19 -25.50 1.92
N ALA A 168 -3.98 -24.89 2.81
CA ALA A 168 -3.85 -25.04 4.27
C ALA A 168 -4.38 -26.39 4.80
N GLY A 169 -5.15 -27.13 4.00
CA GLY A 169 -5.72 -28.42 4.37
C GLY A 169 -7.18 -28.61 3.93
N VAL A 170 -7.75 -29.73 4.35
CA VAL A 170 -9.16 -30.07 4.15
C VAL A 170 -9.97 -29.44 5.29
N ILE A 171 -10.99 -28.66 4.96
CA ILE A 171 -11.75 -27.87 5.94
C ILE A 171 -13.24 -28.07 5.70
N ASP A 172 -13.97 -28.36 6.78
CA ASP A 172 -15.43 -28.41 6.84
C ASP A 172 -15.98 -26.99 6.96
N THR A 173 -16.85 -26.59 6.03
CA THR A 173 -17.28 -25.19 5.89
C THR A 173 -18.79 -25.05 5.72
N VAL A 174 -19.29 -23.87 6.08
CA VAL A 174 -20.61 -23.37 5.71
C VAL A 174 -20.44 -22.23 4.72
N VAL A 175 -21.13 -22.31 3.60
CA VAL A 175 -21.16 -21.27 2.58
C VAL A 175 -22.22 -20.26 2.94
N VAL A 176 -21.81 -19.04 3.24
CA VAL A 176 -22.69 -17.89 3.39
C VAL A 176 -22.60 -17.02 2.14
N GLY A 177 -23.73 -16.44 1.74
CA GLY A 177 -23.74 -15.70 0.49
C GLY A 177 -25.07 -15.05 0.16
N TRP A 178 -25.06 -14.32 -0.95
CA TRP A 178 -26.23 -13.66 -1.51
C TRP A 178 -26.21 -13.78 -3.03
N TYR A 179 -27.35 -13.52 -3.66
CA TYR A 179 -27.47 -13.46 -5.11
C TYR A 179 -27.69 -12.02 -5.56
N SER A 180 -26.90 -11.56 -6.53
CA SER A 180 -27.03 -10.23 -7.13
C SER A 180 -26.48 -10.25 -8.56
N GLY A 181 -27.28 -10.78 -9.50
CA GLY A 181 -26.85 -11.06 -10.88
C GLY A 181 -25.88 -12.25 -11.02
N LYS A 182 -24.99 -12.42 -10.04
CA LYS A 182 -24.14 -13.59 -9.82
C LYS A 182 -24.27 -14.07 -8.37
N SER A 183 -23.87 -15.32 -8.14
CA SER A 183 -23.76 -15.88 -6.78
C SER A 183 -22.49 -15.35 -6.12
N ASN A 184 -22.64 -14.73 -4.96
CA ASN A 184 -21.55 -14.25 -4.12
C ASN A 184 -21.43 -15.20 -2.93
N GLU A 185 -20.26 -15.76 -2.71
CA GLU A 185 -20.07 -16.85 -1.76
C GLU A 185 -18.84 -16.60 -0.89
N ILE A 186 -18.98 -16.84 0.41
CA ILE A 186 -17.94 -16.75 1.42
C ILE A 186 -18.03 -18.03 2.27
N TRP A 187 -16.90 -18.69 2.46
CA TRP A 187 -16.79 -19.95 3.20
C TRP A 187 -16.27 -19.65 4.60
N VAL A 188 -17.06 -20.01 5.60
CA VAL A 188 -16.70 -19.90 7.03
C VAL A 188 -16.65 -21.29 7.65
N SER A 189 -15.90 -21.45 8.74
CA SER A 189 -15.79 -22.70 9.47
C SER A 189 -15.97 -22.41 10.96
N ASP A 190 -16.74 -23.26 11.64
CA ASP A 190 -16.99 -23.15 13.08
C ASP A 190 -15.67 -23.18 13.86
N GLY A 191 -15.51 -22.27 14.81
CA GLY A 191 -14.27 -22.17 15.59
C GLY A 191 -13.06 -21.62 14.84
N PHE A 192 -13.22 -21.20 13.57
CA PHE A 192 -12.12 -20.65 12.77
C PHE A 192 -12.24 -19.12 12.58
N PRO A 193 -11.20 -18.32 12.88
CA PRO A 193 -11.38 -16.87 13.07
C PRO A 193 -11.79 -16.04 11.85
N PHE A 194 -11.33 -16.43 10.66
CA PHE A 194 -11.52 -15.66 9.43
C PHE A 194 -12.14 -16.56 8.36
N PRO A 195 -12.87 -16.02 7.38
CA PRO A 195 -13.34 -16.83 6.26
C PRO A 195 -12.18 -17.51 5.53
N VAL A 196 -12.35 -18.76 5.09
CA VAL A 196 -11.28 -19.56 4.48
C VAL A 196 -11.19 -19.37 2.97
N LYS A 197 -12.29 -18.93 2.36
CA LYS A 197 -12.39 -18.69 0.91
C LYS A 197 -13.52 -17.70 0.63
N ALA A 198 -13.40 -16.89 -0.42
CA ALA A 198 -14.51 -16.12 -0.95
C ALA A 198 -14.38 -15.89 -2.45
N LEU A 199 -15.53 -15.68 -3.10
CA LEU A 199 -15.64 -15.15 -4.45
C LEU A 199 -16.90 -14.30 -4.54
N THR A 200 -16.72 -12.99 -4.72
CA THR A 200 -17.81 -12.02 -4.80
C THR A 200 -17.63 -11.11 -6.03
N TYR A 201 -18.70 -10.43 -6.42
CA TYR A 201 -18.80 -9.63 -7.62
C TYR A 201 -19.42 -8.27 -7.31
N ALA A 202 -18.95 -7.25 -7.99
CA ALA A 202 -19.52 -5.91 -7.90
C ALA A 202 -20.96 -5.91 -8.44
N TRP A 203 -21.84 -5.14 -7.81
CA TRP A 203 -23.17 -4.93 -8.36
C TRP A 203 -23.08 -3.98 -9.55
N VAL A 204 -23.55 -4.43 -10.71
CA VAL A 204 -23.58 -3.63 -11.94
C VAL A 204 -24.99 -3.66 -12.53
N THR A 205 -25.40 -2.55 -13.16
CA THR A 205 -26.69 -2.41 -13.84
C THR A 205 -26.64 -2.92 -15.28
N THR A 206 -25.45 -2.96 -15.89
CA THR A 206 -25.18 -3.45 -17.24
C THR A 206 -23.80 -4.12 -17.30
N GLY A 207 -23.56 -4.97 -18.31
CA GLY A 207 -22.25 -5.61 -18.52
C GLY A 207 -21.96 -6.82 -17.63
N VAL A 208 -20.70 -7.29 -17.65
CA VAL A 208 -20.24 -8.41 -16.81
C VAL A 208 -19.74 -7.86 -15.48
N ALA A 209 -20.38 -8.27 -14.38
CA ALA A 209 -19.93 -7.91 -13.03
C ALA A 209 -18.48 -8.36 -12.79
N PRO A 210 -17.54 -7.42 -12.51
CA PRO A 210 -16.17 -7.75 -12.15
C PRO A 210 -16.11 -8.40 -10.76
N VAL A 211 -15.02 -9.09 -10.47
CA VAL A 211 -14.77 -9.63 -9.13
C VAL A 211 -14.61 -8.45 -8.17
N MET A 212 -15.38 -8.44 -7.08
CA MET A 212 -15.26 -7.44 -6.02
C MET A 212 -14.13 -7.82 -5.08
N PHE A 213 -14.14 -9.05 -4.58
CA PHE A 213 -13.00 -9.64 -3.91
C PHE A 213 -12.99 -11.16 -4.08
N GLN A 214 -11.79 -11.72 -4.05
CA GLN A 214 -11.56 -13.15 -4.04
C GLN A 214 -10.41 -13.44 -3.11
N PHE A 215 -10.55 -14.46 -2.26
CA PHE A 215 -9.44 -14.94 -1.46
C PHE A 215 -9.52 -16.42 -1.17
N GLN A 216 -8.38 -17.01 -0.83
CA GLN A 216 -8.26 -18.37 -0.35
C GLN A 216 -7.12 -18.46 0.67
N ILE A 217 -7.38 -19.16 1.77
CA ILE A 217 -6.36 -19.47 2.76
C ILE A 217 -5.31 -20.42 2.18
N ILE A 218 -4.04 -20.10 2.41
CA ILE A 218 -2.87 -20.82 1.92
C ILE A 218 -2.18 -21.58 3.03
N ASP A 219 -2.02 -20.97 4.21
CA ASP A 219 -1.39 -21.59 5.36
C ASP A 219 -2.00 -21.03 6.65
N PHE A 220 -2.07 -21.89 7.68
CA PHE A 220 -2.53 -21.53 9.02
C PHE A 220 -1.70 -22.28 10.05
N LYS A 221 -1.21 -21.56 11.06
CA LYS A 221 -0.45 -22.15 12.16
C LYS A 221 -0.85 -21.52 13.47
N GLU A 222 -1.14 -22.35 14.46
CA GLU A 222 -1.44 -21.91 15.81
C GLU A 222 -0.17 -21.85 16.66
N ASN A 223 -0.22 -21.08 17.74
CA ASN A 223 0.80 -21.06 18.79
C ASN A 223 2.24 -20.77 18.28
N VAL A 224 2.37 -19.99 17.20
CA VAL A 224 3.67 -19.54 16.70
C VAL A 224 4.28 -18.59 17.72
N ALA A 225 5.35 -19.03 18.40
CA ALA A 225 5.89 -18.34 19.57
C ALA A 225 6.74 -17.10 19.24
N THR A 226 7.36 -17.07 18.07
CA THR A 226 8.26 -15.99 17.60
C THR A 226 7.81 -15.50 16.25
N SER A 227 8.04 -14.22 15.95
CA SER A 227 7.65 -13.61 14.68
C SER A 227 8.09 -14.48 13.49
N PRO A 228 7.14 -14.98 12.66
CA PRO A 228 7.47 -15.70 11.44
C PRO A 228 8.09 -14.77 10.39
N PHE A 229 8.07 -13.46 10.64
CA PHE A 229 8.54 -12.42 9.73
C PHE A 229 9.89 -11.84 10.16
N ALA A 230 10.57 -12.41 11.16
CA ALA A 230 11.82 -11.86 11.69
C ALA A 230 12.89 -11.61 10.61
N ASN A 231 13.00 -12.53 9.64
CA ASN A 231 13.95 -12.45 8.52
C ASN A 231 13.35 -11.87 7.23
N VAL A 232 12.09 -11.41 7.28
CA VAL A 232 11.48 -10.71 6.15
C VAL A 232 11.96 -9.27 6.19
N GLU A 233 12.77 -8.93 5.20
CA GLU A 233 13.11 -7.56 4.89
C GLU A 233 12.01 -7.00 3.98
N SER A 234 11.42 -5.88 4.37
CA SER A 234 10.62 -5.11 3.41
C SER A 234 11.51 -4.83 2.21
N THR A 235 10.96 -4.96 1.01
CA THR A 235 11.52 -4.21 -0.12
C THR A 235 11.51 -2.78 0.37
N ILE A 236 12.68 -2.19 0.63
CA ILE A 236 12.73 -0.80 1.09
C ILE A 236 11.82 -0.05 0.14
N GLN A 237 10.79 0.62 0.68
CA GLN A 237 9.87 1.40 -0.14
C GLN A 237 10.78 2.39 -0.84
N LYS A 238 11.11 2.09 -2.10
CA LYS A 238 11.96 2.93 -2.92
C LYS A 238 11.35 4.33 -2.85
N SER A 239 10.04 4.42 -2.90
CA SER A 239 9.25 5.61 -2.60
C SER A 239 9.58 6.36 -1.30
N ASP A 240 9.67 5.70 -0.15
CA ASP A 240 9.99 6.38 1.12
C ASP A 240 11.45 6.85 1.17
N LEU A 241 12.41 6.06 0.66
CA LEU A 241 13.80 6.53 0.47
C LEU A 241 13.86 7.71 -0.49
N LEU A 242 13.04 7.66 -1.54
CA LEU A 242 12.93 8.65 -2.59
C LEU A 242 12.09 9.86 -2.21
N HIS A 243 11.54 9.89 -0.99
CA HIS A 243 10.64 10.96 -0.52
C HIS A 243 9.52 11.25 -1.52
N CYS A 244 8.94 10.20 -2.10
CA CYS A 244 7.87 10.33 -3.08
C CYS A 244 6.59 10.87 -2.43
N PRO A 245 5.80 11.68 -3.17
CA PRO A 245 4.48 12.10 -2.72
C PRO A 245 3.60 10.89 -2.41
N LYS A 246 2.89 10.94 -1.28
CA LYS A 246 1.91 9.94 -0.87
C LYS A 246 0.47 10.36 -1.18
N GLU A 247 0.26 11.66 -1.35
CA GLU A 247 -1.02 12.25 -1.69
C GLU A 247 -0.92 12.97 -3.04
N TYR A 248 -1.96 12.83 -3.87
CA TYR A 248 -1.99 13.33 -5.23
C TYR A 248 -3.04 14.44 -5.35
N TYR A 249 -2.55 15.67 -5.41
CA TYR A 249 -3.35 16.88 -5.60
C TYR A 249 -2.87 17.64 -6.85
N GLU A 250 -3.59 18.70 -7.24
CA GLU A 250 -3.19 19.58 -8.36
C GLU A 250 -2.95 18.85 -9.70
N TYR A 251 -3.99 18.17 -10.17
CA TYR A 251 -3.89 17.43 -11.43
C TYR A 251 -3.64 18.36 -12.62
N THR A 252 -2.73 17.93 -13.49
CA THR A 252 -2.59 18.50 -14.83
C THR A 252 -3.53 17.77 -15.77
N SER A 253 -4.46 18.51 -16.37
CA SER A 253 -5.48 17.99 -17.26
C SER A 253 -5.16 18.28 -18.72
N GLY A 254 -5.48 17.34 -19.60
CA GLY A 254 -5.39 17.53 -21.04
C GLY A 254 -6.37 16.64 -21.80
N ARG A 255 -6.52 16.93 -23.09
CA ARG A 255 -7.32 16.13 -24.03
C ARG A 255 -6.49 15.88 -25.28
N SER A 256 -6.52 14.66 -25.79
CA SER A 256 -5.82 14.28 -27.01
C SER A 256 -6.66 13.30 -27.81
N SER A 257 -6.81 13.55 -29.10
CA SER A 257 -7.44 12.58 -30.00
C SER A 257 -6.44 11.48 -30.31
N THR A 258 -6.95 10.26 -30.43
CA THR A 258 -6.16 9.16 -30.99
C THR A 258 -5.69 9.51 -32.42
N ASN A 259 -4.54 8.99 -32.83
CA ASN A 259 -3.98 9.20 -34.18
C ASN A 259 -4.92 8.72 -35.32
N THR A 260 -5.79 7.76 -35.03
CA THR A 260 -6.84 7.24 -35.92
C THR A 260 -8.14 8.06 -35.85
N PHE A 261 -8.22 9.02 -34.92
CA PHE A 261 -9.42 9.78 -34.58
C PHE A 261 -10.61 8.88 -34.20
N SER A 262 -10.35 7.67 -33.68
CA SER A 262 -11.40 6.75 -33.24
C SER A 262 -12.08 7.22 -31.95
N MET A 263 -11.32 7.84 -31.05
CA MET A 263 -11.78 8.37 -29.77
C MET A 263 -10.94 9.55 -29.26
N MET A 264 -11.49 10.27 -28.28
CA MET A 264 -10.80 11.30 -27.51
C MET A 264 -10.38 10.75 -26.15
N ILE A 265 -9.14 10.97 -25.74
CA ILE A 265 -8.63 10.62 -24.42
C ILE A 265 -8.48 11.90 -23.61
N GLN A 266 -9.29 12.05 -22.57
CA GLN A 266 -9.07 13.05 -21.53
C GLN A 266 -8.21 12.42 -20.43
N TYR A 267 -7.10 13.06 -20.09
CA TYR A 267 -6.20 12.59 -19.06
C TYR A 267 -6.03 13.64 -17.97
N ASN A 268 -5.88 13.17 -16.73
CA ASN A 268 -5.46 13.98 -15.60
C ASN A 268 -4.31 13.24 -14.93
N TYR A 269 -3.20 13.91 -14.66
CA TYR A 269 -2.09 13.30 -13.92
C TYR A 269 -1.59 14.16 -12.77
N SER A 270 -1.11 13.52 -11.71
CA SER A 270 -0.51 14.16 -10.53
C SER A 270 0.69 13.33 -10.04
N PRO A 271 1.74 13.94 -9.46
CA PRO A 271 1.94 15.38 -9.29
C PRO A 271 2.23 16.09 -10.61
N LYS A 272 2.04 17.42 -10.66
CA LYS A 272 2.39 18.25 -11.82
C LYS A 272 3.84 18.08 -12.27
N VAL A 273 4.74 17.83 -11.32
CA VAL A 273 6.17 17.57 -11.56
C VAL A 273 6.53 16.22 -10.94
N PRO A 274 6.42 15.12 -11.69
CA PRO A 274 6.77 13.80 -11.19
C PRO A 274 8.27 13.65 -10.95
N LEU A 275 8.62 12.86 -9.94
CA LEU A 275 9.99 12.58 -9.54
C LEU A 275 10.41 11.19 -10.04
N GLU A 276 11.65 11.09 -10.51
CA GLU A 276 12.26 9.83 -10.92
C GLU A 276 12.15 8.77 -9.82
N GLY A 277 11.74 7.54 -10.19
CA GLY A 277 11.55 6.43 -9.26
C GLY A 277 10.30 6.51 -8.37
N CYS A 278 9.50 7.58 -8.48
CA CYS A 278 8.20 7.71 -7.79
C CYS A 278 7.04 7.21 -8.67
N PHE A 279 5.82 7.65 -8.38
CA PHE A 279 4.63 7.28 -9.14
C PHE A 279 3.93 8.52 -9.71
N ILE A 280 3.19 8.31 -10.79
CA ILE A 280 2.23 9.25 -11.34
C ILE A 280 0.84 8.68 -11.13
N ASP A 281 -0.03 9.43 -10.48
CA ASP A 281 -1.45 9.13 -10.40
C ASP A 281 -2.16 9.61 -11.66
N TRP A 282 -2.72 8.68 -12.43
CA TRP A 282 -3.41 8.94 -13.70
C TRP A 282 -4.89 8.67 -13.59
N LYS A 283 -5.70 9.60 -14.11
CA LYS A 283 -7.12 9.41 -14.36
C LYS A 283 -7.38 9.61 -15.84
N LEU A 284 -7.71 8.51 -16.53
CA LEU A 284 -7.97 8.47 -17.96
C LEU A 284 -9.46 8.31 -18.21
N ASN A 285 -10.00 9.12 -19.10
CA ASN A 285 -11.36 9.02 -19.59
C ASN A 285 -11.32 8.82 -21.11
N PHE A 286 -11.86 7.69 -21.57
CA PHE A 286 -12.01 7.35 -22.99
C PHE A 286 -13.38 7.82 -23.46
N MET A 287 -13.40 8.74 -24.41
CA MET A 287 -14.60 9.51 -24.77
C MET A 287 -14.89 9.40 -26.26
N ASP A 288 -16.17 9.44 -26.61
CA ASP A 288 -16.61 9.45 -27.99
C ASP A 288 -16.01 10.66 -28.75
N LYS A 289 -15.65 10.43 -30.02
CA LYS A 289 -15.02 11.45 -30.87
C LYS A 289 -15.92 12.64 -31.22
N TYR A 290 -17.24 12.47 -31.16
CA TYR A 290 -18.24 13.50 -31.48
C TYR A 290 -18.96 14.01 -30.23
N ASN A 291 -18.97 13.23 -29.15
CA ASN A 291 -19.66 13.58 -27.91
C ASN A 291 -18.71 13.54 -26.71
N ASP A 292 -18.36 14.72 -26.19
CA ASP A 292 -17.44 14.88 -25.07
C ASP A 292 -18.08 14.68 -23.68
N VAL A 293 -19.24 14.02 -23.64
CA VAL A 293 -19.90 13.60 -22.40
C VAL A 293 -20.10 12.08 -22.37
N GLN A 294 -19.94 11.39 -23.51
CA GLN A 294 -20.15 9.96 -23.61
C GLN A 294 -18.83 9.20 -23.48
N PHE A 295 -18.75 8.32 -22.48
CA PHE A 295 -17.63 7.42 -22.33
C PHE A 295 -17.75 6.21 -23.28
N VAL A 296 -16.60 5.77 -23.78
CA VAL A 296 -16.47 4.52 -24.55
C VAL A 296 -16.21 3.40 -23.56
N ASP A 297 -17.07 2.38 -23.54
CA ASP A 297 -16.97 1.25 -22.62
C ASP A 297 -16.08 0.13 -23.19
N GLN A 298 -15.72 -0.83 -22.34
CA GLN A 298 -15.01 -2.05 -22.72
C GLN A 298 -13.72 -1.80 -23.52
N VAL A 299 -12.87 -0.92 -23.01
CA VAL A 299 -11.65 -0.46 -23.70
C VAL A 299 -10.47 -1.36 -23.34
N HIS A 300 -9.81 -1.89 -24.36
CA HIS A 300 -8.52 -2.56 -24.24
C HIS A 300 -7.40 -1.57 -24.55
N TYR A 301 -6.49 -1.34 -23.62
CA TYR A 301 -5.47 -0.30 -23.74
C TYR A 301 -4.16 -0.68 -23.03
N ASP A 302 -3.13 0.13 -23.21
CA ASP A 302 -1.85 0.03 -22.53
C ASP A 302 -1.22 1.43 -22.39
N ILE A 303 -0.30 1.58 -21.45
CA ILE A 303 0.51 2.78 -21.30
C ILE A 303 1.93 2.41 -21.68
N TRP A 304 2.38 2.93 -22.81
CA TRP A 304 3.75 2.73 -23.27
C TRP A 304 4.62 3.93 -22.95
N VAL A 305 5.91 3.65 -22.75
CA VAL A 305 6.96 4.66 -22.89
C VAL A 305 7.67 4.40 -24.20
N VAL A 306 7.88 5.45 -24.98
CA VAL A 306 8.55 5.38 -26.28
C VAL A 306 9.81 6.24 -26.31
N ASP A 307 10.73 5.89 -27.19
CA ASP A 307 11.84 6.76 -27.54
C ASP A 307 11.40 7.92 -28.46
N LYS A 308 12.35 8.77 -28.82
CA LYS A 308 12.14 9.91 -29.72
C LYS A 308 11.66 9.51 -31.13
N ASP A 309 11.95 8.28 -31.56
CA ASP A 309 11.60 7.75 -32.88
C ASP A 309 10.26 6.98 -32.85
N GLY A 310 9.64 6.86 -31.66
CA GLY A 310 8.36 6.20 -31.44
C GLY A 310 8.47 4.70 -31.15
N ASN A 311 9.68 4.16 -30.97
CA ASN A 311 9.85 2.75 -30.61
C ASN A 311 9.48 2.54 -29.15
N ARG A 312 8.74 1.46 -28.87
CA ARG A 312 8.32 1.10 -27.52
C ARG A 312 9.51 0.65 -26.66
N LEU A 313 9.77 1.39 -25.59
CA LEU A 313 10.75 1.09 -24.56
C LEU A 313 10.15 0.28 -23.41
N ARG A 314 8.90 0.59 -23.02
CA ARG A 314 8.19 -0.07 -21.92
C ARG A 314 6.70 -0.20 -22.20
N SER A 315 6.07 -1.22 -21.62
CA SER A 315 4.62 -1.44 -21.58
C SER A 315 4.21 -1.68 -20.14
N TYR A 316 3.29 -0.87 -19.62
CA TYR A 316 2.81 -1.02 -18.26
C TYR A 316 2.00 -2.31 -18.07
N ALA A 317 1.20 -2.71 -19.07
CA ALA A 317 0.50 -3.99 -19.03
C ALA A 317 1.48 -5.17 -18.84
N GLN A 318 2.59 -5.15 -19.59
CA GLN A 318 3.62 -6.19 -19.48
C GLN A 318 4.37 -6.15 -18.14
N ASP A 319 4.59 -4.97 -17.57
CA ASP A 319 5.21 -4.82 -16.25
C ASP A 319 4.40 -5.51 -15.14
N ILE A 320 3.08 -5.59 -15.29
CA ILE A 320 2.17 -6.27 -14.36
C ILE A 320 1.75 -7.66 -14.84
N GLY A 321 2.46 -8.21 -15.84
CA GLY A 321 2.25 -9.58 -16.34
C GLY A 321 0.98 -9.77 -17.17
N ARG A 322 0.40 -8.70 -17.71
CA ARG A 322 -0.79 -8.73 -18.57
C ARG A 322 -0.43 -8.48 -20.04
N ALA A 323 -1.31 -8.93 -20.94
CA ALA A 323 -1.18 -8.66 -22.38
C ALA A 323 -1.58 -7.22 -22.71
N ASP A 324 -2.65 -6.75 -22.07
CA ASP A 324 -3.21 -5.40 -22.12
C ASP A 324 -3.90 -5.07 -20.78
N LEU A 325 -4.33 -3.82 -20.65
CA LEU A 325 -5.21 -3.33 -19.59
C LEU A 325 -6.64 -3.29 -20.13
N PHE A 326 -7.62 -3.50 -19.26
CA PHE A 326 -9.03 -3.47 -19.62
C PHE A 326 -9.80 -2.49 -18.72
N ASN A 327 -10.73 -1.73 -19.29
CA ASN A 327 -11.66 -0.93 -18.53
C ASN A 327 -13.10 -1.04 -19.06
N GLY A 328 -14.01 -1.48 -18.19
CA GLY A 328 -15.39 -1.78 -18.57
C GLY A 328 -16.29 -0.56 -18.79
N PHE A 329 -15.92 0.65 -18.36
CA PHE A 329 -16.81 1.81 -18.31
C PHE A 329 -16.18 3.12 -18.81
N GLY A 330 -15.03 3.03 -19.48
CA GLY A 330 -14.34 4.16 -20.12
C GLY A 330 -13.63 5.12 -19.17
N GLN A 331 -13.46 4.76 -17.90
CA GLN A 331 -12.76 5.58 -16.91
C GLN A 331 -11.78 4.74 -16.11
N ALA A 332 -10.48 4.98 -16.30
CA ALA A 332 -9.41 4.24 -15.63
C ALA A 332 -8.66 5.14 -14.64
N HIS A 333 -8.33 4.58 -13.48
CA HIS A 333 -7.50 5.21 -12.46
C HIS A 333 -6.27 4.32 -12.23
N ILE A 334 -5.07 4.86 -12.48
CA ILE A 334 -3.84 4.07 -12.53
C ILE A 334 -2.75 4.81 -11.76
N LEU A 335 -2.13 4.13 -10.81
CA LEU A 335 -0.92 4.60 -10.16
C LEU A 335 0.31 4.04 -10.87
N LEU A 336 0.89 4.82 -11.79
CA LEU A 336 1.95 4.38 -12.69
C LEU A 336 3.35 4.58 -12.05
N PRO A 337 4.14 3.52 -11.81
CA PRO A 337 5.52 3.66 -11.34
C PRO A 337 6.43 4.23 -12.43
N ILE A 338 7.23 5.24 -12.11
CA ILE A 338 8.23 5.83 -12.99
C ILE A 338 9.50 4.97 -12.92
N LYS A 339 9.86 4.35 -14.04
CA LYS A 339 11.12 3.60 -14.20
C LYS A 339 12.11 4.32 -15.13
N GLU A 340 11.66 5.42 -15.72
CA GLU A 340 12.37 6.23 -16.70
C GLU A 340 13.24 7.28 -15.99
N ASN A 341 14.38 7.59 -16.59
CA ASN A 341 15.28 8.62 -16.06
C ASN A 341 14.64 10.02 -16.13
N ALA A 342 15.15 10.94 -15.31
CA ALA A 342 14.77 12.35 -15.39
C ALA A 342 14.94 12.92 -16.81
N GLY A 343 13.97 13.74 -17.22
CA GLY A 343 13.90 14.27 -18.57
C GLY A 343 12.47 14.33 -19.11
N LEU A 344 12.34 14.76 -20.35
CA LEU A 344 11.06 14.74 -21.06
C LEU A 344 10.76 13.30 -21.50
N VAL A 345 9.72 12.70 -20.93
CA VAL A 345 9.30 11.34 -21.23
C VAL A 345 8.00 11.37 -22.02
N ARG A 346 7.95 10.60 -23.11
CA ARG A 346 6.76 10.45 -23.95
C ARG A 346 6.00 9.20 -23.58
N TYR A 347 4.83 9.40 -22.99
CA TYR A 347 3.86 8.35 -22.73
C TYR A 347 2.91 8.22 -23.92
N ILE A 348 2.61 6.99 -24.31
CA ILE A 348 1.61 6.66 -25.31
C ILE A 348 0.49 5.91 -24.62
N ILE A 349 -0.71 6.48 -24.60
CA ILE A 349 -1.93 5.74 -24.27
C ILE A 349 -2.33 5.01 -25.55
N PHE A 350 -1.98 3.72 -25.62
CA PHE A 350 -2.25 2.87 -26.77
C PHE A 350 -3.56 2.13 -26.56
N VAL A 351 -4.52 2.33 -27.46
CA VAL A 351 -5.83 1.66 -27.44
C VAL A 351 -5.80 0.54 -28.46
N HIS A 352 -5.87 -0.70 -27.99
CA HIS A 352 -5.93 -1.89 -28.83
C HIS A 352 -7.27 -2.00 -29.58
N GLY A 353 -8.34 -1.52 -28.96
CA GLY A 353 -9.70 -1.54 -29.50
C GLY A 353 -10.73 -1.59 -28.39
N THR A 354 -11.98 -1.92 -28.74
CA THR A 354 -13.05 -2.12 -27.76
C THR A 354 -13.71 -3.49 -27.91
N GLY A 355 -14.25 -4.02 -26.83
CA GLY A 355 -14.93 -5.31 -26.82
C GLY A 355 -14.81 -6.02 -25.47
N PRO A 356 -15.52 -7.13 -25.27
CA PRO A 356 -15.47 -7.86 -24.01
C PRO A 356 -14.05 -8.27 -23.60
N GLU A 357 -13.71 -8.15 -22.31
CA GLU A 357 -12.37 -8.40 -21.74
C GLU A 357 -11.71 -9.72 -22.20
N ASN A 358 -12.50 -10.78 -22.37
CA ASN A 358 -12.00 -12.11 -22.73
C ASN A 358 -12.16 -12.41 -24.23
N SER A 359 -12.21 -11.38 -25.07
CA SER A 359 -12.38 -11.48 -26.51
C SER A 359 -11.30 -10.68 -27.24
N VAL A 360 -11.18 -10.91 -28.55
CA VAL A 360 -10.31 -10.07 -29.38
C VAL A 360 -11.00 -8.72 -29.58
N PRO A 361 -10.40 -7.60 -29.16
CA PRO A 361 -11.04 -6.30 -29.30
C PRO A 361 -11.15 -5.88 -30.76
N ASP A 362 -12.16 -5.07 -31.07
CA ASP A 362 -12.32 -4.44 -32.37
C ASP A 362 -11.24 -3.36 -32.58
N ALA A 363 -10.19 -3.75 -33.30
CA ALA A 363 -9.06 -2.89 -33.62
C ALA A 363 -9.42 -1.70 -34.51
N SER A 364 -10.61 -1.66 -35.14
CA SER A 364 -11.06 -0.50 -35.91
C SER A 364 -11.30 0.73 -35.05
N LEU A 365 -11.55 0.52 -33.75
CA LEU A 365 -11.66 1.57 -32.74
C LEU A 365 -10.33 1.84 -32.01
N GLY A 366 -9.26 1.12 -32.38
CA GLY A 366 -7.93 1.31 -31.83
C GLY A 366 -7.24 2.58 -32.33
N GLY A 367 -6.14 2.94 -31.67
CA GLY A 367 -5.34 4.13 -31.95
C GLY A 367 -4.45 4.49 -30.77
N TYR A 368 -3.75 5.62 -30.82
CA TYR A 368 -2.95 6.05 -29.69
C TYR A 368 -2.92 7.57 -29.51
N ALA A 369 -2.74 8.02 -28.27
CA ALA A 369 -2.50 9.41 -27.93
C ALA A 369 -1.15 9.57 -27.24
N ALA A 370 -0.36 10.56 -27.67
CA ALA A 370 0.94 10.89 -27.07
C ALA A 370 0.81 12.01 -26.03
N ILE A 371 1.48 11.84 -24.89
CA ILE A 371 1.48 12.77 -23.76
C ILE A 371 2.92 12.90 -23.28
N ASP A 372 3.47 14.11 -23.37
CA ASP A 372 4.85 14.40 -22.97
C ASP A 372 4.85 14.96 -21.54
N ILE A 373 5.57 14.32 -20.63
CA ILE A 373 5.66 14.71 -19.22
C ILE A 373 7.12 14.92 -18.84
N GLN A 374 7.41 16.08 -18.23
CA GLN A 374 8.72 16.36 -17.68
C GLN A 374 8.89 15.65 -16.32
N ILE A 375 9.79 14.68 -16.27
CA ILE A 375 10.20 14.00 -15.03
C ILE A 375 11.41 14.72 -14.45
N SER A 376 11.37 15.01 -13.16
CA SER A 376 12.45 15.64 -12.42
C SER A 376 13.36 14.61 -11.76
N GLU A 377 14.65 14.92 -11.71
CA GLU A 377 15.65 14.10 -11.03
C GLU A 377 15.32 13.97 -9.56
N ASN A 378 15.39 12.73 -9.06
CA ASN A 378 15.22 12.47 -7.64
C ASN A 378 16.59 12.39 -6.96
N PRO A 379 16.95 13.34 -6.08
CA PRO A 379 18.27 13.40 -5.47
C PRO A 379 18.58 12.21 -4.57
N TYR A 380 17.57 11.43 -4.17
CA TYR A 380 17.72 10.25 -3.33
C TYR A 380 17.88 8.93 -4.11
N LEU A 381 17.76 8.97 -5.45
CA LEU A 381 17.76 7.77 -6.30
C LEU A 381 19.10 7.04 -6.37
N THR A 382 20.19 7.80 -6.40
CA THR A 382 21.56 7.25 -6.34
C THR A 382 21.86 6.61 -4.98
N ALA A 383 21.29 7.15 -3.89
CA ALA A 383 21.41 6.58 -2.54
C ALA A 383 20.58 5.29 -2.36
N ALA A 384 19.44 5.16 -3.04
CA ALA A 384 18.54 4.01 -2.94
C ALA A 384 19.00 2.78 -3.76
N ASN A 385 19.77 2.98 -4.84
CA ASN A 385 20.21 1.91 -5.74
C ASN A 385 21.50 1.18 -5.27
N GLY A 386 21.97 1.43 -4.05
CA GLY A 386 23.11 0.70 -3.48
C GLY A 386 24.46 0.96 -4.14
N ASP A 387 24.58 2.01 -4.96
CA ASP A 387 25.87 2.40 -5.52
C ASP A 387 26.67 3.10 -4.41
N THR A 388 27.68 2.41 -3.89
CA THR A 388 28.55 2.83 -2.79
C THR A 388 29.51 3.96 -3.18
N SER A 389 29.00 5.03 -3.79
CA SER A 389 29.63 6.34 -3.66
C SER A 389 28.88 7.06 -2.55
N SER A 390 29.58 7.29 -1.43
CA SER A 390 29.08 8.00 -0.24
C SER A 390 28.11 9.13 -0.59
N PRO A 391 27.01 9.35 0.16
CA PRO A 391 26.03 10.39 -0.14
C PRO A 391 26.76 11.71 -0.35
N LYS A 392 26.83 12.16 -1.61
CA LYS A 392 27.53 13.39 -1.95
C LYS A 392 26.72 14.53 -1.36
N ILE A 393 27.30 15.22 -0.40
CA ILE A 393 26.72 16.42 0.17
C ILE A 393 26.47 17.38 -1.03
N PRO A 394 25.25 17.90 -1.21
CA PRO A 394 24.93 18.73 -2.37
C PRO A 394 25.94 19.87 -2.54
N SER A 395 26.38 20.14 -3.78
CA SER A 395 27.43 21.13 -4.05
C SER A 395 27.10 22.54 -3.55
N TRP A 396 25.82 22.90 -3.42
CA TRP A 396 25.42 24.19 -2.86
C TRP A 396 25.80 24.34 -1.37
N ILE A 397 25.98 23.24 -0.63
CA ILE A 397 26.49 23.26 0.74
C ILE A 397 27.98 23.62 0.76
N LYS A 398 28.74 23.13 -0.22
CA LYS A 398 30.17 23.39 -0.35
C LYS A 398 30.45 24.89 -0.55
N ASN A 399 29.52 25.61 -1.18
CA ASN A 399 29.58 27.07 -1.29
C ASN A 399 29.58 27.78 0.08
N ASN A 400 28.80 27.29 1.04
CA ASN A 400 28.76 27.86 2.40
C ASN A 400 30.10 27.64 3.14
N ALA A 401 30.79 26.53 2.88
CA ALA A 401 32.13 26.28 3.42
C ALA A 401 33.20 27.18 2.77
N GLY A 402 33.08 27.47 1.47
CA GLY A 402 33.92 28.44 0.78
C GLY A 402 33.74 29.86 1.35
N TRP A 403 32.50 30.31 1.52
CA TRP A 403 32.18 31.60 2.10
C TRP A 403 32.62 31.74 3.57
N TRP A 404 32.62 30.64 4.33
CA TRP A 404 33.15 30.62 5.69
C TRP A 404 34.69 30.74 5.73
N LYS A 405 35.40 30.10 4.80
CA LYS A 405 36.86 30.23 4.65
C LYS A 405 37.28 31.63 4.22
N GLU A 406 36.52 32.27 3.35
CA GLU A 406 36.77 33.64 2.87
C GLU A 406 36.44 34.73 3.91
N GLY A 407 35.84 34.34 5.04
CA GLY A 407 35.44 35.26 6.10
C GLY A 407 34.14 36.01 5.82
N SER A 408 33.43 35.65 4.75
CA SER A 408 32.12 36.19 4.37
C SER A 408 30.99 35.68 5.29
N ILE A 409 31.19 34.54 5.94
CA ILE A 409 30.30 33.96 6.96
C ILE A 409 31.09 33.79 8.26
N ASP A 410 30.48 34.10 9.40
CA ASP A 410 31.10 33.92 10.72
C ASP A 410 30.94 32.48 11.25
N ASP A 411 31.72 32.12 12.27
CA ASP A 411 31.76 30.76 12.82
C ASP A 411 30.38 30.31 13.33
N ASN A 412 29.61 31.23 13.91
CA ASN A 412 28.26 30.92 14.41
C ASN A 412 27.29 30.58 13.27
N SER A 413 27.28 31.37 12.19
CA SER A 413 26.40 31.13 11.05
C SER A 413 26.76 29.83 10.34
N PHE A 414 28.06 29.51 10.23
CA PHE A 414 28.50 28.23 9.68
C PHE A 414 28.05 27.04 10.53
N VAL A 415 28.20 27.11 11.85
CA VAL A 415 27.73 26.06 12.78
C VAL A 415 26.22 25.87 12.69
N GLN A 416 25.44 26.94 12.58
CA GLN A 416 23.99 26.85 12.39
C GLN A 416 23.62 26.17 11.07
N GLY A 417 24.36 26.46 10.00
CA GLY A 417 24.23 25.77 8.72
C GLY A 417 24.47 24.26 8.86
N ILE A 418 25.57 23.84 9.50
CA ILE A 418 25.85 22.42 9.74
C ILE A 418 24.77 21.75 10.61
N GLN A 419 24.31 22.42 11.68
CA GLN A 419 23.22 21.92 12.52
C GLN A 419 21.92 21.72 11.74
N PHE A 420 21.59 22.65 10.83
CA PHE A 420 20.44 22.52 9.96
C PHE A 420 20.57 21.29 9.05
N LEU A 421 21.73 21.05 8.46
CA LEU A 421 21.96 19.89 7.56
C LEU A 421 21.88 18.56 8.29
N ILE A 422 22.37 18.51 9.53
CA ILE A 422 22.23 17.33 10.39
C ILE A 422 20.75 17.11 10.74
N LYS A 423 20.04 18.18 11.12
CA LYS A 423 18.60 18.12 11.47
C LYS A 423 17.72 17.66 10.30
N GLN A 424 18.03 18.11 9.08
CA GLN A 424 17.32 17.72 7.86
C GLN A 424 17.77 16.36 7.31
N GLY A 425 18.72 15.67 7.95
CA GLY A 425 19.23 14.38 7.49
C GLY A 425 20.10 14.44 6.23
N ILE A 426 20.43 15.65 5.75
CA ILE A 426 21.28 15.90 4.56
C ILE A 426 22.73 15.52 4.86
N MET A 427 23.19 15.74 6.10
CA MET A 427 24.52 15.35 6.56
C MET A 427 24.38 14.38 7.75
N LYS A 428 24.77 13.13 7.56
CA LYS A 428 24.79 12.13 8.64
C LYS A 428 26.16 12.11 9.31
N ILE A 429 26.21 12.48 10.58
CA ILE A 429 27.41 12.36 11.40
C ILE A 429 27.41 10.96 12.04
N PRO A 430 28.49 10.17 11.93
CA PRO A 430 28.59 8.90 12.65
C PRO A 430 28.39 9.09 14.17
N PRO A 431 27.89 8.07 14.90
CA PRO A 431 27.62 8.19 16.33
C PRO A 431 28.80 8.79 17.10
N THR A 432 28.57 9.95 17.75
CA THR A 432 29.63 10.74 18.39
C THR A 432 29.13 11.40 19.66
N THR A 433 29.92 11.32 20.73
CA THR A 433 29.63 11.95 22.02
C THR A 433 30.22 13.36 22.05
N GLN A 434 29.43 14.35 22.51
CA GLN A 434 29.87 15.74 22.60
C GLN A 434 30.91 15.93 23.72
N GLY A 435 32.05 16.55 23.40
CA GLY A 435 33.13 16.82 24.36
C GLY A 435 32.85 17.96 25.34
N ALA A 436 33.60 17.99 26.44
CA ALA A 436 33.47 18.97 27.54
C ALA A 436 34.30 20.27 27.36
N GLY A 437 34.76 20.56 26.13
CA GLY A 437 35.65 21.68 25.81
C GLY A 437 35.14 23.08 26.20
N SER A 438 36.09 24.01 26.39
CA SER A 438 35.87 25.37 26.90
C SER A 438 35.26 26.32 25.87
N GLY A 439 34.02 26.06 25.45
CA GLY A 439 32.96 27.04 25.12
C GLY A 439 33.21 28.27 24.24
N SER A 440 34.39 28.53 23.68
CA SER A 440 34.56 29.60 22.69
C SER A 440 34.06 29.07 21.35
N ASN A 441 32.98 29.64 20.81
CA ASN A 441 32.53 29.41 19.43
C ASN A 441 33.55 29.88 18.37
N GLN A 442 34.81 30.10 18.74
CA GLN A 442 35.89 30.45 17.84
C GLN A 442 36.55 29.17 17.34
N ILE A 443 36.29 28.88 16.08
CA ILE A 443 36.79 27.69 15.42
C ILE A 443 38.24 27.97 14.98
N PRO A 444 39.23 27.13 15.37
CA PRO A 444 40.63 27.33 14.97
C PRO A 444 40.80 27.50 13.45
N ALA A 445 41.71 28.39 13.04
CA ALA A 445 41.90 28.74 11.63
C ALA A 445 42.27 27.54 10.72
N TRP A 446 42.96 26.52 11.25
CA TRP A 446 43.28 25.31 10.48
C TRP A 446 42.03 24.52 10.05
N ILE A 447 40.89 24.71 10.72
CA ILE A 447 39.62 24.04 10.41
C ILE A 447 38.89 24.78 9.28
N LYS A 448 39.07 26.10 9.18
CA LYS A 448 38.62 26.88 8.01
C LYS A 448 39.36 26.47 6.74
N ASN A 449 40.63 26.09 6.86
CA ASN A 449 41.38 25.55 5.72
C ASN A 449 40.79 24.23 5.23
N ASN A 450 40.37 23.33 6.13
CA ASN A 450 39.70 22.09 5.75
C ASN A 450 38.35 22.33 5.07
N ALA A 451 37.58 23.32 5.52
CA ALA A 451 36.35 23.73 4.83
C ALA A 451 36.61 24.34 3.45
N GLY A 452 37.70 25.11 3.29
CA GLY A 452 38.15 25.59 1.98
C GLY A 452 38.53 24.45 1.04
N TRP A 453 39.33 23.49 1.51
CA TRP A 453 39.70 22.31 0.72
C TRP A 453 38.50 21.44 0.36
N TRP A 454 37.47 21.41 1.22
CA TRP A 454 36.23 20.72 0.91
C TRP A 454 35.40 21.45 -0.16
N ALA A 455 35.36 22.79 -0.08
CA ALA A 455 34.70 23.63 -1.08
C ALA A 455 35.36 23.55 -2.46
N GLU A 456 36.70 23.48 -2.48
CA GLU A 456 37.53 23.35 -3.69
C GLU A 456 37.58 21.90 -4.21
N GLY A 457 36.90 20.94 -3.56
CA GLY A 457 36.87 19.53 -3.95
C GLY A 457 38.18 18.77 -3.71
N SER A 458 39.12 19.37 -2.97
CA SER A 458 40.41 18.77 -2.61
C SER A 458 40.32 17.76 -1.47
N ILE A 459 39.25 17.79 -0.66
CA ILE A 459 38.89 16.70 0.27
C ILE A 459 37.46 16.22 0.00
N ASP A 460 37.22 14.93 0.21
CA ASP A 460 35.92 14.31 0.00
C ASP A 460 34.94 14.58 1.16
N ASP A 461 33.65 14.30 0.93
CA ASP A 461 32.58 14.57 1.89
C ASP A 461 32.74 13.76 3.17
N ASN A 462 33.28 12.54 3.07
CA ASN A 462 33.54 11.69 4.22
C ASN A 462 34.67 12.25 5.10
N SER A 463 35.77 12.72 4.51
CA SER A 463 36.88 13.36 5.21
C SER A 463 36.41 14.65 5.90
N PHE A 464 35.55 15.42 5.25
CA PHE A 464 34.95 16.60 5.85
C PHE A 464 34.00 16.27 7.00
N ILE A 465 33.13 15.26 6.84
CA ILE A 465 32.24 14.76 7.90
C ILE A 465 33.04 14.26 9.10
N GLN A 466 34.14 13.54 8.90
CA GLN A 466 35.05 13.12 9.98
C GLN A 466 35.68 14.31 10.70
N GLY A 467 35.99 15.39 9.98
CA GLY A 467 36.43 16.66 10.58
C GLY A 467 35.35 17.31 11.47
N ILE A 468 34.08 17.33 11.02
CA ILE A 468 32.94 17.79 11.81
C ILE A 468 32.73 16.89 13.04
N GLN A 469 32.85 15.58 12.86
CA GLN A 469 32.77 14.59 13.94
C GLN A 469 33.82 14.87 15.03
N PHE A 470 35.06 15.12 14.62
CA PHE A 470 36.16 15.47 15.53
C PHE A 470 35.87 16.77 16.30
N LEU A 471 35.37 17.81 15.62
CA LEU A 471 34.99 19.08 16.23
C LEU A 471 33.96 18.94 17.35
N ILE A 472 32.97 18.07 17.15
CA ILE A 472 31.92 17.77 18.12
C ILE A 472 32.51 17.00 19.30
N LYS A 473 33.36 16.00 19.01
CA LYS A 473 34.00 15.15 20.03
C LYS A 473 34.95 15.93 20.95
N GLU A 474 35.70 16.89 20.42
CA GLU A 474 36.61 17.72 21.20
C GLU A 474 35.90 18.88 21.92
N GLY A 475 34.59 19.05 21.71
CA GLY A 475 33.80 20.13 22.32
C GLY A 475 34.08 21.52 21.75
N ILE A 476 34.70 21.59 20.57
CA ILE A 476 34.96 22.82 19.81
C ILE A 476 33.68 23.29 19.10
N MET A 477 32.87 22.35 18.62
CA MET A 477 31.54 22.61 18.05
C MET A 477 30.44 22.01 18.93
N LYS A 478 29.47 22.83 19.34
CA LYS A 478 28.28 22.34 20.05
C LYS A 478 27.13 22.18 19.07
N ILE A 479 26.48 21.02 19.12
CA ILE A 479 25.26 20.75 18.35
C ILE A 479 24.14 20.47 19.34
N LYS A 480 23.02 21.18 19.21
CA LYS A 480 21.80 20.80 19.94
C LYS A 480 21.22 19.57 19.26
N GLN A 481 21.61 18.39 19.72
CA GLN A 481 20.89 17.16 19.36
C GLN A 481 19.46 17.26 19.89
N PRO A 482 18.42 16.85 19.15
CA PRO A 482 17.10 16.67 19.74
C PRO A 482 17.24 15.65 20.88
N SER A 483 16.93 16.07 22.10
CA SER A 483 17.03 15.23 23.30
C SER A 483 16.07 14.05 23.19
N THR A 484 16.60 12.84 22.96
CA THR A 484 15.87 11.60 23.26
C THR A 484 15.93 11.35 24.76
N SER A 485 15.16 12.12 25.52
CA SER A 485 14.87 11.88 26.93
C SER A 485 13.51 12.47 27.26
N PRO A 486 12.56 11.69 27.79
CA PRO A 486 11.20 12.18 28.09
C PRO A 486 11.25 13.21 29.23
N PRO A 487 10.44 14.29 29.19
CA PRO A 487 10.42 15.26 30.28
C PRO A 487 9.74 14.64 31.51
N SER A 488 10.50 14.49 32.59
CA SER A 488 9.98 14.32 33.94
C SER A 488 9.38 15.65 34.41
N GLY A 489 8.08 15.66 34.70
CA GLY A 489 7.43 16.72 35.47
C GLY A 489 6.54 17.65 34.66
N TYR A 490 5.30 17.23 34.40
CA TYR A 490 4.20 18.15 34.17
C TYR A 490 2.96 17.61 34.91
N GLN A 491 2.56 18.29 35.98
CA GLN A 491 1.24 18.08 36.59
C GLN A 491 0.23 18.96 35.85
N PRO A 492 -0.91 18.42 35.37
CA PRO A 492 -1.95 19.26 34.80
C PRO A 492 -2.77 19.95 35.90
N GLU A 493 -2.89 21.28 35.84
CA GLU A 493 -3.89 22.03 36.60
C GLU A 493 -5.31 21.77 36.04
N SER A 494 -6.29 21.76 36.96
CA SER A 494 -7.71 21.44 36.75
C SER A 494 -8.47 22.56 36.01
N PRO A 495 -9.36 22.25 35.03
CA PRO A 495 -10.10 23.26 34.28
C PRO A 495 -11.47 23.62 34.90
N PHE A 496 -11.58 23.66 36.23
CA PHE A 496 -12.75 24.27 36.88
C PHE A 496 -12.31 25.47 37.73
N GLY A 497 -12.35 26.63 37.07
CA GLY A 497 -12.57 27.94 37.64
C GLY A 497 -13.61 28.64 36.79
#